data_AF-A0A1Q8LFF2-F1
#
_entry.id   AF-A0A1Q8LFF2-F1
#
_cell.length_a   1.000
_cell.length_b   1.000
_cell.length_c   1.000
_cell.angle_alpha   90.00
_cell.angle_beta   90.00
_cell.angle_gamma   90.00
#
_symmetry.space_group_name_H-M   'P 1'
#
loop_
_entity.id
_entity.type
_entity.pdbx_description
1 polymer ?
#
loop_
_entity_poly.entity_id
_entity_poly.type
_entity_poly.pdbx_seq_one_letter_code
_entity_poly.pdbx_strand_id
1 'polypeptide(L)'
;MIACAPDPVTDRTRTDAVVEDVLDILLRHRRAPRDEPAPEPSAFDPQRAQIRAAVTAGTPLRLVLPAFPCKSPNPAKVLGRLPDAGERLSLHHLDRVRAEIAAVHEPGARVLVCSDGHVFADLIGVPDGHVDDYGAALRELAAAERLPGFEFFDLSDAYPDRSHSERRALLDRLWAPSVEQLRERCRADPSERALYLGIVRFLVEDAGDHEGSRAALQRRSRERGYRVVARSNAWSALVADRFPDGVRLSIHPHPAGSSKLGVRLVPADDAWMTPWHSCAVRGRDGTWSLQRADRARRSGGLVRRAGRPDHVAAGRPGTGWSP
;
A
#
# COMPACT_ATOMS: atom_id res chain seq x y z
N MET A 1 42.60 -18.61 20.97
CA MET A 1 42.62 -17.75 19.77
C MET A 1 41.83 -16.49 20.09
N ILE A 2 42.52 -15.36 20.26
CA ILE A 2 41.89 -14.07 20.51
C ILE A 2 41.37 -13.60 19.16
N ALA A 3 40.05 -13.57 18.97
CA ALA A 3 39.45 -12.94 17.81
C ALA A 3 39.77 -11.44 17.89
N CYS A 4 40.64 -10.97 16.99
CA CYS A 4 40.93 -9.56 16.87
C CYS A 4 39.63 -8.85 16.50
N ALA A 5 39.20 -7.88 17.30
CA ALA A 5 38.02 -7.08 16.97
C ALA A 5 38.26 -6.35 15.63
N PRO A 6 37.25 -6.29 14.73
CA PRO A 6 37.40 -5.62 13.45
C PRO A 6 37.76 -4.13 13.64
N ASP A 7 38.57 -3.59 12.72
CA ASP A 7 38.97 -2.18 12.71
C ASP A 7 37.71 -1.28 12.57
N PRO A 8 37.47 -0.32 13.49
CA PRO A 8 36.31 0.57 13.46
C PRO A 8 36.13 1.35 12.16
N VAL A 9 37.22 1.67 11.45
CA VAL A 9 37.16 2.38 10.16
C VAL A 9 36.68 1.44 9.06
N THR A 10 37.18 0.21 9.01
CA THR A 10 36.76 -0.80 8.04
C THR A 10 35.29 -1.19 8.25
N ASP A 11 34.86 -1.31 9.50
CA ASP A 11 33.47 -1.66 9.86
C ASP A 11 32.47 -0.54 9.49
N ARG A 12 32.85 0.73 9.70
CA ARG A 12 32.06 1.88 9.24
C ARG A 12 31.92 1.91 7.73
N THR A 13 33.02 1.70 7.01
CA THR A 13 33.03 1.71 5.54
C THR A 13 32.17 0.57 4.97
N ARG A 14 32.17 -0.61 5.61
CA ARG A 14 31.31 -1.73 5.24
C ARG A 14 29.83 -1.43 5.50
N THR A 15 29.52 -0.84 6.65
CA THR A 15 28.15 -0.43 6.99
C THR A 15 27.61 0.58 5.98
N ASP A 16 28.42 1.58 5.61
CA ASP A 16 28.07 2.58 4.61
C ASP A 16 27.74 1.93 3.26
N ALA A 17 28.57 0.98 2.80
CA ALA A 17 28.31 0.26 1.55
C ALA A 17 26.97 -0.50 1.57
N VAL A 18 26.69 -1.25 2.66
CA VAL A 18 25.41 -1.98 2.79
C VAL A 18 24.21 -1.03 2.82
N VAL A 19 24.33 0.12 3.49
CA VAL A 19 23.27 1.13 3.53
C VAL A 19 22.93 1.65 2.14
N GLU A 20 23.95 1.97 1.33
CA GLU A 20 23.74 2.42 -0.05
C GLU A 20 23.20 1.31 -0.94
N ASP A 21 23.71 0.08 -0.85
CA ASP A 21 23.20 -1.07 -1.63
C ASP A 21 21.72 -1.32 -1.36
N VAL A 22 21.31 -1.28 -0.09
CA VAL A 22 19.90 -1.41 0.32
C VAL A 22 19.05 -0.25 -0.20
N LEU A 23 19.55 0.97 -0.10
CA LEU A 23 18.84 2.14 -0.62
C LEU A 23 18.65 2.04 -2.14
N ASP A 24 19.69 1.66 -2.88
CA ASP A 24 19.64 1.48 -4.33
C ASP A 24 18.61 0.41 -4.74
N ILE A 25 18.52 -0.69 -3.99
CA ILE A 25 17.45 -1.68 -4.15
C ILE A 25 16.09 -1.01 -4.02
N LEU A 26 15.84 -0.28 -2.93
CA LEU A 26 14.55 0.38 -2.70
C LEU A 26 14.23 1.42 -3.78
N LEU A 27 15.21 2.20 -4.24
CA LEU A 27 15.05 3.21 -5.28
C LEU A 27 14.73 2.59 -6.65
N ARG A 28 15.28 1.41 -6.97
CA ARG A 28 14.88 0.65 -8.18
C ARG A 28 13.42 0.23 -8.17
N HIS A 29 12.76 0.16 -7.02
CA HIS A 29 11.33 -0.16 -6.92
C HIS A 29 10.46 1.06 -6.56
N ARG A 30 11.07 2.26 -6.50
CA ARG A 30 10.38 3.49 -6.09
C ARG A 30 9.29 3.92 -7.08
N ARG A 31 8.17 4.34 -6.52
CA ARG A 31 7.08 5.06 -7.22
C ARG A 31 7.30 6.56 -7.03
N ALA A 32 7.96 7.21 -7.98
CA ALA A 32 8.20 8.65 -7.98
C ALA A 32 7.04 9.44 -8.62
N PRO A 33 6.88 10.74 -8.31
CA PRO A 33 6.04 11.65 -9.09
C PRO A 33 6.47 11.71 -10.57
N ARG A 34 5.54 11.94 -11.51
CA ARG A 34 5.81 11.87 -12.96
C ARG A 34 6.87 12.86 -13.46
N ASP A 35 6.94 14.04 -12.85
CA ASP A 35 7.79 15.15 -13.31
C ASP A 35 8.80 15.57 -12.24
N GLU A 36 9.24 14.61 -11.42
CA GLU A 36 10.25 14.87 -10.40
C GLU A 36 11.63 15.10 -11.04
N PRO A 37 12.35 16.20 -10.71
CA PRO A 37 13.73 16.37 -11.16
C PRO A 37 14.65 15.30 -10.55
N ALA A 38 15.82 15.07 -11.15
CA ALA A 38 16.80 14.16 -10.57
C ALA A 38 17.10 14.59 -9.11
N PRO A 39 16.85 13.72 -8.12
CA PRO A 39 17.02 14.09 -6.73
C PRO A 39 18.52 14.18 -6.39
N GLU A 40 18.87 15.20 -5.60
CA GLU A 40 20.19 15.27 -4.98
C GLU A 40 20.44 14.03 -4.10
N PRO A 41 21.68 13.53 -3.98
CA PRO A 41 21.98 12.34 -3.18
C PRO A 41 21.44 12.42 -1.73
N SER A 42 21.50 13.59 -1.11
CA SER A 42 21.03 13.85 0.27
C SER A 42 19.51 13.81 0.41
N ALA A 43 18.74 13.79 -0.68
CA ALA A 43 17.28 13.77 -0.63
C ALA A 43 16.72 12.47 -0.02
N PHE A 44 17.55 11.44 0.18
CA PHE A 44 17.14 10.18 0.82
C PHE A 44 17.81 9.95 2.18
N ASP A 45 18.35 11.00 2.81
CA ASP A 45 18.93 10.94 4.16
C ASP A 45 17.97 10.36 5.21
N PRO A 46 16.65 10.64 5.20
CA PRO A 46 15.72 9.99 6.11
C PRO A 46 15.73 8.47 5.98
N GLN A 47 15.73 7.96 4.74
CA GLN A 47 15.76 6.51 4.48
C GLN A 47 17.12 5.92 4.85
N ARG A 48 18.24 6.61 4.55
CA ARG A 48 19.58 6.17 4.96
C ARG A 48 19.69 6.02 6.47
N ALA A 49 19.17 6.99 7.23
CA ALA A 49 19.19 6.93 8.69
C ALA A 49 18.46 5.68 9.22
N GLN A 50 17.28 5.37 8.67
CA GLN A 50 16.49 4.20 9.04
C GLN A 50 17.18 2.87 8.67
N ILE A 51 17.73 2.79 7.45
CA ILE A 51 18.48 1.61 6.99
C ILE A 51 19.71 1.40 7.86
N ARG A 52 20.49 2.47 8.09
CA ARG A 52 21.69 2.43 8.91
C ARG A 52 21.43 1.96 10.33
N ALA A 53 20.33 2.37 10.94
CA ALA A 53 19.95 1.90 12.27
C ALA A 53 19.79 0.37 12.29
N ALA A 54 19.05 -0.21 11.34
CA ALA A 54 18.85 -1.65 11.25
C ALA A 54 20.16 -2.42 10.92
N VAL A 55 20.96 -1.89 9.99
CA VAL A 55 22.25 -2.48 9.58
C VAL A 55 23.23 -2.50 10.75
N THR A 56 23.40 -1.36 11.44
CA THR A 56 24.30 -1.24 12.61
C THR A 56 23.86 -2.16 13.75
N ALA A 57 22.55 -2.32 13.95
CA ALA A 57 22.00 -3.21 14.96
C ALA A 57 22.05 -4.70 14.57
N GLY A 58 22.42 -5.04 13.33
CA GLY A 58 22.39 -6.43 12.84
C GLY A 58 20.98 -7.04 12.83
N THR A 59 19.95 -6.21 12.61
CA THR A 59 18.53 -6.63 12.65
C THR A 59 17.90 -6.61 11.26
N PRO A 60 16.84 -7.41 11.01
CA PRO A 60 16.11 -7.33 9.74
C PRO A 60 15.54 -5.92 9.52
N LEU A 61 15.68 -5.39 8.31
CA LEU A 61 15.07 -4.11 7.94
C LEU A 61 13.54 -4.24 7.92
N ARG A 62 12.83 -3.42 8.69
CA ARG A 62 11.37 -3.41 8.67
C ARG A 62 10.85 -2.41 7.64
N LEU A 63 10.22 -2.91 6.58
CA LEU A 63 9.54 -2.14 5.54
C LEU A 63 8.07 -1.96 5.94
N VAL A 64 7.71 -0.77 6.41
CA VAL A 64 6.38 -0.48 6.98
C VAL A 64 5.48 0.11 5.91
N LEU A 65 4.46 -0.63 5.48
CA LEU A 65 3.61 -0.30 4.33
C LEU A 65 2.13 -0.23 4.71
N PRO A 66 1.55 0.97 4.88
CA PRO A 66 0.11 1.13 4.91
C PRO A 66 -0.51 0.78 3.55
N ALA A 67 -1.23 -0.34 3.48
CA ALA A 67 -1.76 -0.90 2.24
C ALA A 67 -2.75 -2.04 2.50
N PHE A 68 -3.42 -2.50 1.44
CA PHE A 68 -4.33 -3.64 1.45
C PHE A 68 -5.47 -3.50 2.48
N PRO A 69 -6.33 -2.46 2.38
CA PRO A 69 -7.45 -2.26 3.29
C PRO A 69 -8.56 -3.30 3.10
N CYS A 70 -9.13 -3.31 1.90
CA CYS A 70 -10.23 -4.15 1.43
C CYS A 70 -10.44 -3.85 -0.06
N LYS A 71 -11.11 -4.72 -0.81
CA LYS A 71 -11.52 -4.40 -2.20
C LYS A 71 -12.55 -3.27 -2.23
N SER A 72 -12.49 -2.44 -3.28
CA SER A 72 -13.47 -1.38 -3.57
C SER A 72 -14.90 -1.94 -3.49
N PRO A 73 -15.85 -1.21 -2.87
CA PRO A 73 -17.25 -1.61 -2.85
C PRO A 73 -17.91 -1.53 -4.24
N ASN A 74 -17.29 -0.89 -5.23
CA ASN A 74 -17.82 -0.79 -6.57
C ASN A 74 -17.50 -2.06 -7.40
N PRO A 75 -18.50 -2.89 -7.76
CA PRO A 75 -18.29 -4.13 -8.53
C PRO A 75 -17.80 -3.89 -9.96
N ALA A 76 -17.89 -2.66 -10.48
CA ALA A 76 -17.31 -2.30 -11.77
C ALA A 76 -15.77 -2.18 -11.71
N LYS A 77 -15.19 -1.94 -10.52
CA LYS A 77 -13.74 -1.75 -10.35
C LYS A 77 -13.01 -3.08 -10.11
N VAL A 78 -13.62 -4.01 -9.38
CA VAL A 78 -12.97 -5.23 -8.87
C VAL A 78 -13.68 -6.52 -9.32
N LEU A 79 -13.02 -7.67 -9.19
CA LEU A 79 -13.61 -8.97 -9.56
C LEU A 79 -14.46 -9.61 -8.45
N GLY A 80 -14.23 -9.22 -7.20
CA GLY A 80 -14.89 -9.71 -6.00
C GLY A 80 -14.44 -8.92 -4.78
N ARG A 81 -14.83 -9.39 -3.58
CA ARG A 81 -14.52 -8.73 -2.30
C ARG A 81 -13.20 -9.18 -1.66
N LEU A 82 -12.72 -10.36 -2.03
CA LEU A 82 -11.51 -10.97 -1.48
C LEU A 82 -10.28 -10.66 -2.36
N PRO A 83 -9.05 -10.80 -1.83
CA PRO A 83 -7.82 -10.71 -2.60
C PRO A 83 -7.84 -11.61 -3.84
N ASP A 84 -7.34 -11.08 -4.96
CA ASP A 84 -7.23 -11.78 -6.24
C ASP A 84 -5.78 -11.69 -6.77
N ALA A 85 -5.57 -11.91 -8.07
CA ALA A 85 -4.23 -11.86 -8.65
C ALA A 85 -3.53 -10.51 -8.44
N GLY A 86 -4.28 -9.41 -8.31
CA GLY A 86 -3.69 -8.09 -8.07
C GLY A 86 -2.92 -8.04 -6.75
N GLU A 87 -3.52 -8.55 -5.67
CA GLU A 87 -2.85 -8.65 -4.38
C GLU A 87 -1.72 -9.67 -4.43
N ARG A 88 -1.95 -10.84 -5.03
CA ARG A 88 -0.93 -11.89 -5.16
C ARG A 88 0.34 -11.38 -5.84
N LEU A 89 0.21 -10.71 -6.99
CA LEU A 89 1.34 -10.15 -7.73
C LEU A 89 2.06 -9.04 -6.94
N SER A 90 1.30 -8.24 -6.17
CA SER A 90 1.86 -7.23 -5.28
C SER A 90 2.70 -7.85 -4.16
N LEU A 91 2.21 -8.91 -3.52
CA LEU A 91 2.94 -9.62 -2.47
C LEU A 91 4.22 -10.24 -3.02
N HIS A 92 4.17 -10.90 -4.19
CA HIS A 92 5.37 -11.41 -4.87
C HIS A 92 6.37 -10.30 -5.23
N HIS A 93 5.90 -9.13 -5.66
CA HIS A 93 6.79 -8.01 -5.93
C HIS A 93 7.51 -7.55 -4.65
N LEU A 94 6.77 -7.37 -3.55
CA LEU A 94 7.34 -6.96 -2.26
C LEU A 94 8.30 -8.01 -1.69
N ASP A 95 7.99 -9.31 -1.83
CA ASP A 95 8.89 -10.40 -1.44
C ASP A 95 10.19 -10.38 -2.25
N ARG A 96 10.12 -10.09 -3.56
CA ARG A 96 11.32 -9.89 -4.37
C ARG A 96 12.19 -8.75 -3.85
N VAL A 97 11.60 -7.61 -3.49
CA VAL A 97 12.35 -6.50 -2.87
C VAL A 97 13.03 -6.96 -1.58
N ARG A 98 12.30 -7.68 -0.71
CA ARG A 98 12.82 -8.27 0.53
C ARG A 98 13.98 -9.23 0.28
N ALA A 99 13.90 -10.06 -0.77
CA ALA A 99 14.93 -11.01 -1.16
C ALA A 99 16.18 -10.31 -1.74
N GLU A 100 16.00 -9.26 -2.54
CA GLU A 100 17.12 -8.41 -3.01
C GLU A 100 17.88 -7.79 -1.84
N ILE A 101 17.17 -7.29 -0.80
CA ILE A 101 17.80 -6.74 0.41
C ILE A 101 18.57 -7.82 1.18
N ALA A 102 18.01 -9.02 1.30
CA ALA A 102 18.66 -10.15 1.98
C ALA A 102 19.98 -10.59 1.31
N ALA A 103 20.19 -10.26 0.04
CA ALA A 103 21.44 -10.57 -0.66
C ALA A 103 22.61 -9.65 -0.24
N VAL A 104 22.32 -8.47 0.31
CA VAL A 104 23.35 -7.47 0.71
C VAL A 104 23.37 -7.21 2.21
N HIS A 105 22.28 -7.54 2.92
CA HIS A 105 22.15 -7.45 4.38
C HIS A 105 21.62 -8.78 4.92
N GLU A 106 22.49 -9.57 5.57
CA GLU A 106 22.21 -10.97 5.95
C GLU A 106 20.92 -11.19 6.79
N PRO A 107 20.60 -10.35 7.80
CA PRO A 107 19.32 -10.43 8.52
C PRO A 107 18.09 -10.25 7.61
N GLY A 108 18.28 -9.68 6.42
CA GLY A 108 17.28 -9.45 5.41
C GLY A 108 16.30 -8.35 5.76
N ALA A 109 15.08 -8.48 5.24
CA ALA A 109 13.99 -7.54 5.52
C ALA A 109 12.72 -8.28 5.94
N ARG A 110 11.79 -7.52 6.51
CA ARG A 110 10.39 -7.92 6.77
C ARG A 110 9.47 -6.85 6.20
N VAL A 111 8.38 -7.27 5.57
CA VAL A 111 7.33 -6.37 5.07
C VAL A 111 6.21 -6.36 6.08
N LEU A 112 6.06 -5.26 6.80
CA LEU A 112 4.94 -5.05 7.72
C LEU A 112 3.81 -4.34 6.98
N VAL A 113 2.75 -5.08 6.64
CA VAL A 113 1.53 -4.53 6.06
C VAL A 113 0.70 -3.91 7.18
N CYS A 114 0.61 -2.59 7.20
CA CYS A 114 -0.23 -1.83 8.12
C CYS A 114 -1.61 -1.58 7.50
N SER A 115 -2.50 -2.59 7.53
CA SER A 115 -3.81 -2.48 6.89
C SER A 115 -4.64 -1.35 7.49
N ASP A 116 -5.14 -0.48 6.61
CA ASP A 116 -5.98 0.66 6.93
C ASP A 116 -7.47 0.39 6.67
N GLY A 117 -7.86 -0.88 6.50
CA GLY A 117 -9.25 -1.25 6.24
C GLY A 117 -10.21 -0.80 7.33
N HIS A 118 -9.98 -1.21 8.59
CA HIS A 118 -10.83 -0.82 9.73
C HIS A 118 -10.72 0.66 10.10
N VAL A 119 -9.68 1.35 9.63
CA VAL A 119 -9.54 2.81 9.77
C VAL A 119 -10.63 3.52 8.94
N PHE A 120 -10.91 3.00 7.74
CA PHE A 120 -11.76 3.69 6.77
C PHE A 120 -13.13 3.05 6.53
N ALA A 121 -13.37 1.81 6.97
CA ALA A 121 -14.56 1.01 6.68
C ALA A 121 -15.89 1.79 6.63
N ASP A 122 -16.22 2.52 7.70
CA ASP A 122 -17.41 3.38 7.83
C ASP A 122 -17.41 4.59 6.85
N LEU A 123 -16.25 5.18 6.58
CA LEU A 123 -16.09 6.29 5.63
C LEU A 123 -16.15 5.84 4.18
N ILE A 124 -15.79 4.61 3.84
CA ILE A 124 -15.86 4.10 2.47
C ILE A 124 -17.12 3.25 2.22
N GLY A 125 -17.92 2.99 3.25
CA GLY A 125 -19.16 2.23 3.12
C GLY A 125 -18.94 0.73 2.96
N VAL A 126 -17.85 0.20 3.54
CA VAL A 126 -17.54 -1.22 3.55
C VAL A 126 -17.81 -1.77 4.97
N PRO A 127 -18.65 -2.80 5.14
CA PRO A 127 -18.86 -3.45 6.43
C PRO A 127 -17.54 -3.96 7.04
N ASP A 128 -17.36 -3.83 8.35
CA ASP A 128 -16.15 -4.30 9.04
C ASP A 128 -15.89 -5.80 8.80
N GLY A 129 -16.93 -6.65 8.77
CA GLY A 129 -16.78 -8.07 8.45
C GLY A 129 -16.19 -8.36 7.05
N HIS A 130 -16.42 -7.49 6.06
CA HIS A 130 -15.75 -7.64 4.76
C HIS A 130 -14.26 -7.29 4.83
N VAL A 131 -13.88 -6.38 5.73
CA VAL A 131 -12.49 -6.04 5.99
C VAL A 131 -11.80 -7.20 6.71
N ASP A 132 -12.47 -7.81 7.69
CA ASP A 132 -11.99 -9.00 8.39
C ASP A 132 -11.75 -10.15 7.39
N ASP A 133 -12.74 -10.47 6.55
CA ASP A 133 -12.65 -11.51 5.53
C ASP A 133 -11.50 -11.25 4.54
N TYR A 134 -11.34 -10.01 4.08
CA TYR A 134 -10.26 -9.62 3.18
C TYR A 134 -8.89 -9.77 3.85
N GLY A 135 -8.75 -9.31 5.10
CA GLY A 135 -7.52 -9.40 5.86
C GLY A 135 -7.12 -10.83 6.20
N ALA A 136 -8.08 -11.70 6.52
CA ALA A 136 -7.86 -13.13 6.71
C ALA A 136 -7.40 -13.79 5.41
N ALA A 137 -8.12 -13.57 4.31
CA ALA A 137 -7.78 -14.12 3.00
C ALA A 137 -6.41 -13.63 2.47
N LEU A 138 -5.99 -12.41 2.82
CA LEU A 138 -4.67 -11.87 2.45
C LEU A 138 -3.54 -12.60 3.20
N ARG A 139 -3.73 -12.87 4.50
CA ARG A 139 -2.79 -13.65 5.31
C ARG A 139 -2.69 -15.09 4.79
N GLU A 140 -3.83 -15.71 4.48
CA GLU A 140 -3.87 -17.04 3.85
C GLU A 140 -3.17 -17.06 2.49
N LEU A 141 -3.38 -16.02 1.66
CA LEU A 141 -2.72 -15.90 0.37
C LEU A 141 -1.19 -15.82 0.52
N ALA A 142 -0.69 -14.97 1.42
CA ALA A 142 0.76 -14.88 1.67
C ALA A 142 1.36 -16.22 2.13
N ALA A 143 0.65 -16.96 3.00
CA ALA A 143 1.05 -18.28 3.46
C ALA A 143 1.02 -19.34 2.34
N ALA A 144 -0.05 -19.37 1.54
CA ALA A 144 -0.21 -20.31 0.43
C ALA A 144 0.82 -20.10 -0.68
N GLU A 145 1.20 -18.84 -0.93
CA GLU A 145 2.27 -18.47 -1.88
C GLU A 145 3.67 -18.65 -1.28
N ARG A 146 3.78 -19.10 -0.01
CA ARG A 146 5.03 -19.32 0.72
C ARG A 146 5.95 -18.11 0.69
N LEU A 147 5.40 -16.94 1.03
CA LEU A 147 6.14 -15.67 1.07
C LEU A 147 6.62 -15.39 2.50
N PRO A 148 7.86 -15.80 2.87
CA PRO A 148 8.35 -15.61 4.23
C PRO A 148 8.63 -14.14 4.51
N GLY A 149 8.26 -13.66 5.69
CA GLY A 149 8.63 -12.32 6.15
C GLY A 149 7.60 -11.23 5.90
N PHE A 150 6.35 -11.60 5.60
CA PHE A 150 5.21 -10.70 5.78
C PHE A 150 4.73 -10.72 7.24
N GLU A 151 4.58 -9.53 7.80
CA GLU A 151 3.93 -9.26 9.08
C GLU A 151 2.69 -8.40 8.80
N PHE A 152 1.68 -8.48 9.66
CA PHE A 152 0.44 -7.74 9.50
C PHE A 152 0.13 -6.98 10.79
N PHE A 153 -0.28 -5.73 10.63
CA PHE A 153 -0.72 -4.86 11.70
C PHE A 153 -1.96 -4.12 11.24
N ASP A 154 -3.02 -4.11 12.03
CA ASP A 154 -4.21 -3.32 11.75
C ASP A 154 -4.70 -2.59 13.01
N LEU A 155 -5.82 -1.89 12.87
CA LEU A 155 -6.37 -1.07 13.96
C LEU A 155 -6.75 -1.92 15.19
N SER A 156 -7.03 -3.21 15.01
CA SER A 156 -7.33 -4.15 16.09
C SER A 156 -6.08 -4.50 16.91
N ASP A 157 -4.92 -4.57 16.27
CA ASP A 157 -3.63 -4.74 16.96
C ASP A 157 -3.21 -3.47 17.72
N ALA A 158 -3.55 -2.30 17.19
CA ALA A 158 -3.28 -1.03 17.86
C ALA A 158 -4.12 -0.86 19.13
N TYR A 159 -5.38 -1.30 19.09
CA TYR A 159 -6.37 -1.14 20.14
C TYR A 159 -7.13 -2.46 20.38
N PRO A 160 -6.50 -3.43 21.07
CA PRO A 160 -7.11 -4.72 21.36
C PRO A 160 -8.34 -4.57 22.26
N ASP A 161 -9.18 -5.62 22.28
CA ASP A 161 -10.33 -5.75 23.20
C ASP A 161 -11.40 -4.66 23.09
N ARG A 162 -11.62 -4.12 21.89
CA ARG A 162 -12.59 -3.06 21.60
C ARG A 162 -13.40 -3.33 20.34
N SER A 163 -14.58 -2.75 20.21
CA SER A 163 -15.32 -2.77 18.95
C SER A 163 -14.63 -1.91 17.88
N HIS A 164 -14.86 -2.19 16.59
CA HIS A 164 -14.27 -1.39 15.50
C HIS A 164 -14.64 0.10 15.58
N SER A 165 -15.85 0.44 16.02
CA SER A 165 -16.27 1.82 16.24
C SER A 165 -15.49 2.52 17.35
N GLU A 166 -15.25 1.84 18.48
CA GLU A 166 -14.45 2.40 19.57
C GLU A 166 -12.99 2.60 19.17
N ARG A 167 -12.43 1.65 18.42
CA ARG A 167 -11.06 1.75 17.89
C ARG A 167 -10.91 2.97 16.96
N ARG A 168 -11.86 3.20 16.05
CA ARG A 168 -11.89 4.39 15.20
C ARG A 168 -12.04 5.67 16.00
N ALA A 169 -12.91 5.70 17.00
CA ALA A 169 -13.08 6.85 17.88
C ALA A 169 -11.81 7.18 18.68
N LEU A 170 -11.06 6.17 19.13
CA LEU A 170 -9.76 6.36 19.77
C LEU A 170 -8.73 6.92 18.80
N LEU A 171 -8.64 6.38 17.59
CA LEU A 171 -7.76 6.89 16.54
C LEU A 171 -8.07 8.37 16.23
N ASP A 172 -9.34 8.68 16.02
CA ASP A 172 -9.82 10.04 15.73
C ASP A 172 -9.45 11.00 16.87
N ARG A 173 -9.69 10.59 18.12
CA ARG A 173 -9.42 11.44 19.29
C ARG A 173 -7.94 11.68 19.55
N LEU A 174 -7.10 10.67 19.37
CA LEU A 174 -5.68 10.72 19.77
C LEU A 174 -4.76 11.27 18.67
N TRP A 175 -5.13 11.10 17.39
CA TRP A 175 -4.21 11.33 16.29
C TRP A 175 -4.76 12.17 15.13
N ALA A 176 -6.09 12.29 14.99
CA ALA A 176 -6.66 12.97 13.83
C ALA A 176 -6.63 14.50 13.99
N PRO A 177 -6.18 15.25 12.97
CA PRO A 177 -6.40 16.69 12.93
C PRO A 177 -7.88 17.01 12.79
N SER A 178 -8.30 18.19 13.24
CA SER A 178 -9.66 18.65 13.04
C SER A 178 -9.96 18.93 11.56
N VAL A 179 -11.23 18.88 11.17
CA VAL A 179 -11.65 19.20 9.80
C VAL A 179 -11.31 20.66 9.47
N GLU A 180 -11.38 21.55 10.44
CA GLU A 180 -11.03 22.97 10.32
C GLU A 180 -9.55 23.14 9.98
N GLN A 181 -8.66 22.46 10.72
CA GLN A 181 -7.22 22.46 10.44
C GLN A 181 -6.93 21.94 9.02
N LEU A 182 -7.61 20.88 8.59
CA LEU A 182 -7.44 20.34 7.23
C LEU A 182 -7.94 21.31 6.15
N ARG A 183 -9.03 22.03 6.40
CA ARG A 183 -9.53 23.07 5.49
C ARG A 183 -8.52 24.20 5.34
N GLU A 184 -7.91 24.63 6.45
CA GLU A 184 -6.85 25.66 6.43
C GLU A 184 -5.63 25.19 5.64
N ARG A 185 -5.15 23.96 5.90
CA ARG A 185 -4.04 23.35 5.12
C ARG A 185 -4.35 23.28 3.63
N CYS A 186 -5.54 22.84 3.24
CA CYS A 186 -5.94 22.79 1.82
C CYS A 186 -6.04 24.19 1.16
N ARG A 187 -6.30 25.25 1.94
CA ARG A 187 -6.28 26.63 1.43
C ARG A 187 -4.84 27.11 1.22
N ALA A 188 -3.96 26.80 2.18
CA ALA A 188 -2.58 27.26 2.18
C ALA A 188 -1.66 26.48 1.21
N ASP A 189 -1.83 25.16 1.11
CA ASP A 189 -0.94 24.27 0.35
C ASP A 189 -1.68 23.61 -0.85
N PRO A 190 -1.27 23.91 -2.10
CA PRO A 190 -1.80 23.27 -3.29
C PRO A 190 -1.66 21.74 -3.31
N SER A 191 -0.61 21.19 -2.70
CA SER A 191 -0.34 19.75 -2.65
C SER A 191 -1.34 19.03 -1.74
N GLU A 192 -1.58 19.57 -0.54
CA GLU A 192 -2.61 19.09 0.38
C GLU A 192 -4.01 19.17 -0.26
N ARG A 193 -4.28 20.24 -1.00
CA ARG A 193 -5.53 20.38 -1.76
C ARG A 193 -5.66 19.32 -2.85
N ALA A 194 -4.58 19.03 -3.59
CA ALA A 194 -4.57 18.02 -4.64
C ALA A 194 -4.84 16.61 -4.05
N LEU A 195 -4.25 16.29 -2.90
CA LEU A 195 -4.49 15.04 -2.19
C LEU A 195 -5.97 14.91 -1.77
N TYR A 196 -6.53 15.94 -1.14
CA TYR A 196 -7.95 15.97 -0.77
C TYR A 196 -8.86 15.76 -1.98
N LEU A 197 -8.61 16.46 -3.09
CA LEU A 197 -9.40 16.31 -4.32
C LEU A 197 -9.28 14.91 -4.93
N GLY A 198 -8.10 14.29 -4.86
CA GLY A 198 -7.87 12.91 -5.24
C GLY A 198 -8.74 11.95 -4.42
N ILE A 199 -8.76 12.11 -3.09
CA ILE A 199 -9.60 11.32 -2.19
C ILE A 199 -11.09 11.50 -2.52
N VAL A 200 -11.55 12.74 -2.72
CA VAL A 200 -12.95 12.99 -3.12
C VAL A 200 -13.29 12.29 -4.43
N ARG A 201 -12.39 12.29 -5.41
CA ARG A 201 -12.59 11.55 -6.67
C ARG A 201 -12.74 10.05 -6.41
N PHE A 202 -11.88 9.45 -5.58
CA PHE A 202 -12.01 8.03 -5.21
C PHE A 202 -13.35 7.72 -4.56
N LEU A 203 -13.79 8.54 -3.60
CA LEU A 203 -15.07 8.36 -2.91
C LEU A 203 -16.28 8.45 -3.86
N VAL A 204 -16.19 9.27 -4.91
CA VAL A 204 -17.23 9.34 -5.95
C VAL A 204 -17.19 8.10 -6.84
N GLU A 205 -16.01 7.65 -7.25
CA GLU A 205 -15.86 6.47 -8.11
C GLU A 205 -16.22 5.16 -7.41
N ASP A 206 -16.04 5.06 -6.09
CA ASP A 206 -16.41 3.88 -5.30
C ASP A 206 -17.91 3.81 -4.97
N ALA A 207 -18.65 4.90 -5.14
CA ALA A 207 -20.10 4.93 -4.95
C ALA A 207 -20.87 4.42 -6.19
N GLY A 208 -20.53 3.21 -6.65
CA GLY A 208 -21.07 2.61 -7.88
C GLY A 208 -22.60 2.47 -7.89
N ASP A 209 -23.19 2.15 -6.73
CA ASP A 209 -24.62 1.87 -6.59
C ASP A 209 -25.43 3.07 -6.05
N HIS A 210 -24.93 4.30 -6.21
CA HIS A 210 -25.62 5.49 -5.71
C HIS A 210 -26.88 5.82 -6.54
N GLU A 211 -28.05 5.76 -5.91
CA GLU A 211 -29.36 5.98 -6.54
C GLU A 211 -29.78 7.46 -6.69
N GLY A 212 -28.99 8.42 -6.20
CA GLY A 212 -29.33 9.85 -6.24
C GLY A 212 -28.62 10.66 -7.32
N SER A 213 -28.76 11.99 -7.28
CA SER A 213 -28.06 12.86 -8.25
C SER A 213 -26.54 12.84 -8.06
N ARG A 214 -25.81 13.00 -9.17
CA ARG A 214 -24.35 13.15 -9.17
C ARG A 214 -23.87 14.32 -8.31
N ALA A 215 -24.63 15.42 -8.29
CA ALA A 215 -24.32 16.58 -7.45
C ALA A 215 -24.43 16.27 -5.94
N ALA A 216 -25.45 15.50 -5.53
CA ALA A 216 -25.59 15.06 -4.16
C ALA A 216 -24.45 14.11 -3.74
N LEU A 217 -24.06 13.18 -4.62
CA LEU A 217 -22.89 12.31 -4.39
C LEU A 217 -21.60 13.11 -4.23
N GLN A 218 -21.38 14.09 -5.11
CA GLN A 218 -20.20 14.94 -5.06
C GLN A 218 -20.13 15.73 -3.74
N ARG A 219 -21.26 16.29 -3.28
CA ARG A 219 -21.33 17.03 -2.02
C ARG A 219 -21.00 16.14 -0.81
N ARG A 220 -21.67 14.99 -0.69
CA ARG A 220 -21.40 14.04 0.41
C ARG A 220 -19.97 13.52 0.38
N SER A 221 -19.41 13.27 -0.82
CA SER A 221 -18.02 12.82 -0.96
C SER A 221 -17.02 13.90 -0.54
N ARG A 222 -17.32 15.18 -0.77
CA ARG A 222 -16.50 16.32 -0.28
C ARG A 222 -16.53 16.41 1.24
N GLU A 223 -17.71 16.34 1.85
CA GLU A 223 -17.86 16.36 3.32
C GLU A 223 -17.10 15.21 3.97
N ARG A 224 -17.25 14.01 3.42
CA ARG A 224 -16.59 12.78 3.89
C ARG A 224 -15.09 12.77 3.61
N GLY A 225 -14.65 13.41 2.53
CA GLY A 225 -13.25 13.47 2.11
C GLY A 225 -12.33 14.05 3.18
N TYR A 226 -12.77 15.08 3.91
CA TYR A 226 -11.98 15.63 5.03
C TYR A 226 -11.77 14.60 6.15
N ARG A 227 -12.77 13.80 6.48
CA ARG A 227 -12.64 12.75 7.51
C ARG A 227 -11.71 11.63 7.07
N VAL A 228 -11.72 11.28 5.77
CA VAL A 228 -10.76 10.32 5.20
C VAL A 228 -9.34 10.86 5.27
N VAL A 229 -9.11 12.12 4.93
CA VAL A 229 -7.79 12.77 5.09
C VAL A 229 -7.38 12.77 6.57
N ALA A 230 -8.27 13.15 7.48
CA ALA A 230 -8.00 13.18 8.92
C ALA A 230 -7.55 11.81 9.43
N ARG A 231 -8.27 10.74 9.07
CA ARG A 231 -7.91 9.38 9.46
C ARG A 231 -6.67 8.83 8.78
N SER A 232 -6.39 9.23 7.55
CA SER A 232 -5.13 8.89 6.87
C SER A 232 -3.92 9.51 7.58
N ASN A 233 -4.05 10.76 8.01
CA ASN A 233 -3.04 11.43 8.82
C ASN A 233 -2.90 10.78 10.21
N ALA A 234 -4.02 10.47 10.85
CA ALA A 234 -4.07 9.77 12.14
C ALA A 234 -3.37 8.41 12.09
N TRP A 235 -3.72 7.58 11.10
CA TRP A 235 -3.10 6.27 10.89
C TRP A 235 -1.62 6.40 10.56
N SER A 236 -1.25 7.37 9.72
CA SER A 236 0.16 7.63 9.41
C SER A 236 0.98 7.94 10.67
N ALA A 237 0.44 8.77 11.57
CA ALA A 237 1.08 9.18 12.81
C ALA A 237 1.17 8.01 13.81
N LEU A 238 0.08 7.28 14.02
CA LEU A 238 0.08 6.10 14.88
C LEU A 238 1.08 5.03 14.39
N VAL A 239 1.12 4.74 13.09
CA VAL A 239 2.10 3.80 12.53
C VAL A 239 3.54 4.32 12.71
N ALA A 240 3.76 5.64 12.73
CA ALA A 240 5.10 6.22 12.91
C ALA A 240 5.55 6.08 14.37
N ASP A 241 4.63 6.29 15.30
CA ASP A 241 4.85 6.07 16.73
C ASP A 241 5.10 4.60 17.08
N ARG A 242 4.34 3.68 16.48
CA ARG A 242 4.46 2.23 16.76
C ARG A 242 5.70 1.59 16.11
N PHE A 243 6.16 2.14 14.99
CA PHE A 243 7.27 1.59 14.21
C PHE A 243 8.27 2.69 13.79
N PRO A 244 8.92 3.36 14.75
CA PRO A 244 9.79 4.51 14.47
C PRO A 244 11.03 4.14 13.66
N ASP A 245 11.54 2.92 13.85
CA ASP A 245 12.77 2.42 13.21
C ASP A 245 12.53 1.81 11.81
N GLY A 246 11.28 1.78 11.35
CA GLY A 246 10.92 1.17 10.07
C GLY A 246 11.05 2.13 8.89
N VAL A 247 11.53 1.63 7.75
CA VAL A 247 11.48 2.37 6.49
C VAL A 247 10.03 2.51 6.07
N ARG A 248 9.53 3.76 6.07
CA ARG A 248 8.12 4.06 5.77
C ARG A 248 7.87 3.98 4.28
N LEU A 249 7.26 2.89 3.84
CA LEU A 249 6.78 2.76 2.47
C LEU A 249 5.38 3.39 2.32
N SER A 250 5.01 3.65 1.07
CA SER A 250 3.69 4.16 0.69
C SER A 250 3.29 3.61 -0.67
N ILE A 251 2.00 3.34 -0.87
CA ILE A 251 1.47 3.01 -2.19
C ILE A 251 1.23 4.26 -3.06
N HIS A 252 1.39 5.47 -2.52
CA HIS A 252 1.28 6.72 -3.27
C HIS A 252 2.66 7.24 -3.68
N PRO A 253 2.76 8.00 -4.78
CA PRO A 253 4.02 8.68 -5.11
C PRO A 253 4.35 9.73 -4.05
N HIS A 254 5.61 9.75 -3.62
CA HIS A 254 6.15 10.75 -2.71
C HIS A 254 7.42 11.37 -3.30
N PRO A 255 7.58 12.71 -3.19
CA PRO A 255 8.78 13.38 -3.67
C PRO A 255 10.00 12.95 -2.84
N ALA A 256 11.19 13.08 -3.43
CA ALA A 256 12.45 12.95 -2.72
C ALA A 256 12.50 13.99 -1.58
N GLY A 257 13.16 13.65 -0.48
CA GLY A 257 13.10 14.40 0.77
C GLY A 257 11.90 14.07 1.66
N SER A 258 10.91 13.32 1.17
CA SER A 258 9.82 12.83 2.02
C SER A 258 10.32 11.74 2.97
N SER A 259 9.78 11.70 4.19
CA SER A 259 9.99 10.58 5.12
C SER A 259 9.34 9.28 4.62
N LYS A 260 8.38 9.36 3.69
CA LYS A 260 7.72 8.20 3.08
C LYS A 260 8.32 7.93 1.69
N LEU A 261 8.63 6.66 1.43
CA LEU A 261 9.10 6.18 0.14
C LEU A 261 7.97 5.50 -0.62
N GLY A 262 7.52 6.11 -1.72
CA GLY A 262 6.56 5.46 -2.62
C GLY A 262 7.15 4.16 -3.19
N VAL A 263 6.42 3.05 -3.13
CA VAL A 263 6.83 1.75 -3.70
C VAL A 263 5.88 1.33 -4.81
N ARG A 264 6.42 0.75 -5.89
CA ARG A 264 5.63 0.15 -6.94
C ARG A 264 5.05 -1.18 -6.47
N LEU A 265 3.87 -1.52 -7.00
CA LEU A 265 3.26 -2.84 -6.83
C LEU A 265 3.18 -3.48 -8.23
N VAL A 266 1.97 -3.67 -8.74
CA VAL A 266 1.74 -4.12 -10.12
C VAL A 266 1.72 -2.90 -11.06
N PRO A 267 2.31 -3.00 -12.27
CA PRO A 267 2.22 -1.94 -13.28
C PRO A 267 0.78 -1.52 -13.57
N ALA A 268 0.55 -0.22 -13.74
CA ALA A 268 -0.76 0.34 -14.06
C ALA A 268 -0.60 1.63 -14.87
N ASP A 269 -1.53 1.91 -15.78
CA ASP A 269 -1.56 3.14 -16.58
C ASP A 269 -1.80 4.39 -15.70
N ASP A 270 -2.55 4.21 -14.62
CA ASP A 270 -2.85 5.25 -13.63
C ASP A 270 -1.92 5.12 -12.41
N ALA A 271 -1.18 6.19 -12.14
CA ALA A 271 -0.24 6.33 -11.03
C ALA A 271 -0.92 6.34 -9.64
N TRP A 272 -2.25 6.21 -9.56
CA TRP A 272 -2.97 6.02 -8.31
C TRP A 272 -3.69 4.67 -8.20
N MET A 273 -3.67 3.87 -9.25
CA MET A 273 -4.33 2.58 -9.22
C MET A 273 -3.59 1.63 -8.27
N THR A 274 -4.37 0.93 -7.46
CA THR A 274 -3.92 -0.12 -6.54
C THR A 274 -4.72 -1.40 -6.79
N PRO A 275 -4.19 -2.57 -6.38
CA PRO A 275 -4.86 -3.87 -6.59
C PRO A 275 -6.29 -3.93 -6.08
N TRP A 276 -6.56 -3.27 -4.96
CA TRP A 276 -7.87 -3.28 -4.33
C TRP A 276 -8.89 -2.33 -4.97
N HIS A 277 -8.47 -1.48 -5.90
CA HIS A 277 -9.36 -0.64 -6.71
C HIS A 277 -9.44 -1.09 -8.17
N SER A 278 -8.97 -2.29 -8.48
CA SER A 278 -8.79 -2.79 -9.84
C SER A 278 -8.82 -4.32 -9.91
N CYS A 279 -8.47 -4.86 -11.07
CA CYS A 279 -8.16 -6.27 -11.26
C CYS A 279 -6.87 -6.41 -12.08
N ALA A 280 -6.18 -7.54 -11.92
CA ALA A 280 -5.04 -7.86 -12.75
C ALA A 280 -5.48 -8.31 -14.15
N VAL A 281 -4.75 -7.87 -15.17
CA VAL A 281 -4.89 -8.27 -16.55
C VAL A 281 -3.57 -8.89 -17.03
N ARG A 282 -3.65 -10.12 -17.56
CA ARG A 282 -2.53 -10.80 -18.20
C ARG A 282 -2.55 -10.54 -19.70
N GLY A 283 -1.55 -9.84 -20.22
CA GLY A 283 -1.34 -9.60 -21.64
C GLY A 283 -1.05 -10.90 -22.40
N ARG A 284 -1.20 -10.87 -23.74
CA ARG A 284 -0.87 -12.00 -24.62
C ARG A 284 0.62 -12.32 -24.63
N ASP A 285 1.45 -11.31 -24.38
CA ASP A 285 2.90 -11.38 -24.18
C ASP A 285 3.28 -11.87 -22.77
N GLY A 286 2.31 -12.17 -21.91
CA GLY A 286 2.53 -12.61 -20.54
C GLY A 286 2.75 -11.47 -19.54
N THR A 287 2.74 -10.21 -19.97
CA THR A 287 2.87 -9.06 -19.07
C THR A 287 1.66 -8.90 -18.15
N TRP A 288 1.86 -8.30 -16.98
CA TRP A 288 0.79 -8.04 -16.02
C TRP A 288 0.56 -6.54 -15.87
N SER A 289 -0.71 -6.13 -15.83
CA SER A 289 -1.12 -4.75 -15.55
C SER A 289 -2.38 -4.72 -14.68
N LEU A 290 -2.64 -3.58 -14.03
CA LEU A 290 -3.92 -3.34 -13.35
C LEU A 290 -4.87 -2.53 -14.24
N GLN A 291 -6.14 -2.94 -14.27
CA GLN A 291 -7.21 -2.23 -14.95
C GLN A 291 -8.51 -2.35 -14.17
N ARG A 292 -9.45 -1.43 -14.38
CA ARG A 292 -10.83 -1.59 -13.86
C ARG A 292 -11.48 -2.85 -14.43
N ALA A 293 -12.16 -3.61 -13.59
CA ALA A 293 -12.77 -4.88 -13.97
C ALA A 293 -13.78 -4.77 -15.12
N ASP A 294 -14.60 -3.72 -15.14
CA ASP A 294 -15.56 -3.45 -16.21
C ASP A 294 -14.89 -3.27 -17.57
N ARG A 295 -13.73 -2.59 -17.59
CA ARG A 295 -12.92 -2.39 -18.80
C ARG A 295 -12.24 -3.67 -19.22
N ALA A 296 -11.59 -4.36 -18.28
CA ALA A 296 -10.86 -5.59 -18.55
C ALA A 296 -11.77 -6.68 -19.14
N ARG A 297 -12.98 -6.85 -18.58
CA ARG A 297 -13.96 -7.84 -19.05
C ARG A 297 -14.48 -7.57 -20.48
N ARG A 298 -14.38 -6.34 -21.00
CA ARG A 298 -14.77 -6.03 -22.39
C ARG A 298 -13.78 -6.59 -23.43
N SER A 299 -12.52 -6.78 -23.05
CA SER A 299 -11.44 -7.17 -23.98
C SER A 299 -10.74 -8.50 -23.63
N GLY A 300 -11.14 -9.16 -22.55
CA GLY A 300 -10.52 -10.40 -22.08
C GLY A 300 -11.46 -11.38 -21.40
N GLY A 301 -10.97 -12.60 -21.17
CA GLY A 301 -11.67 -13.68 -20.48
C GLY A 301 -11.39 -13.71 -18.98
N LEU A 302 -12.43 -13.94 -18.16
CA LEU A 302 -12.27 -14.16 -16.72
C LEU A 302 -11.56 -15.50 -16.47
N VAL A 303 -10.45 -15.45 -15.74
CA VAL A 303 -9.75 -16.64 -15.25
C VAL A 303 -10.10 -16.85 -13.78
N ARG A 304 -10.29 -18.11 -13.40
CA ARG A 304 -10.58 -18.52 -12.03
C ARG A 304 -9.43 -19.30 -11.43
N ARG A 305 -9.17 -19.10 -10.13
CA ARG A 305 -8.22 -19.86 -9.31
C ARG A 305 -8.99 -20.40 -8.11
N ALA A 306 -8.91 -21.73 -7.88
CA ALA A 306 -9.68 -22.41 -6.83
C ALA A 306 -11.18 -22.03 -6.85
N GLY A 307 -11.80 -22.04 -8.03
CA GLY A 307 -13.22 -21.72 -8.23
C GLY A 307 -13.60 -20.23 -8.15
N ARG A 308 -12.72 -19.35 -7.68
CA ARG A 308 -12.98 -17.90 -7.52
C ARG A 308 -12.41 -17.07 -8.67
N PRO A 309 -13.03 -15.93 -9.03
CA PRO A 309 -12.43 -14.95 -9.95
C PRO A 309 -11.02 -14.54 -9.51
N ASP A 310 -10.03 -14.59 -10.40
CA ASP A 310 -8.61 -14.30 -10.06
C ASP A 310 -8.05 -13.15 -10.91
N HIS A 311 -8.20 -13.20 -12.23
CA HIS A 311 -7.74 -12.15 -13.14
C HIS A 311 -8.47 -12.20 -14.47
N VAL A 312 -8.17 -11.25 -15.36
CA VAL A 312 -8.61 -11.27 -16.75
C VAL A 312 -7.42 -11.57 -17.67
N ALA A 313 -7.57 -12.51 -18.60
CA ALA A 313 -6.57 -12.76 -19.64
C ALA A 313 -6.94 -12.02 -20.93
N ALA A 314 -5.98 -11.35 -21.56
CA ALA A 314 -6.19 -10.61 -22.81
C ALA A 314 -6.45 -11.58 -23.98
N GLY A 315 -7.51 -11.30 -24.75
CA GLY A 315 -8.02 -12.21 -25.79
C GLY A 315 -9.23 -13.00 -25.30
N ARG A 316 -10.24 -13.19 -26.17
CA ARG A 316 -11.41 -14.00 -25.82
C ARG A 316 -10.94 -15.42 -25.48
N PRO A 317 -11.47 -16.06 -24.42
CA PRO A 317 -11.23 -17.48 -24.23
C PRO A 317 -11.71 -18.16 -25.51
N GLY A 318 -10.80 -18.90 -26.17
CA GLY A 318 -11.15 -19.69 -27.34
C GLY A 318 -12.37 -20.53 -26.99
N THR A 319 -13.38 -20.51 -27.84
CA THR A 319 -14.52 -21.42 -27.81
C THR A 319 -13.98 -22.84 -28.01
N GLY A 320 -13.49 -23.44 -26.93
CA GLY A 320 -13.09 -24.82 -26.83
C GLY A 320 -14.03 -25.56 -25.89
N TRP A 321 -15.32 -25.52 -26.21
CA TRP A 321 -16.30 -26.47 -25.69
C TRP A 321 -16.84 -27.22 -26.91
N SER A 322 -16.42 -28.47 -27.06
CA SER A 322 -17.12 -29.47 -27.87
C SER A 322 -17.64 -30.52 -26.89
N PRO A 323 -18.88 -30.99 -27.09
CA PRO A 323 -19.63 -31.79 -26.12
C PRO A 323 -18.97 -33.14 -25.78
#